data_AF-J0QPF0-F1
#
_entry.id   AF-J0QPF0-F1
#
_cell.length_a   1.000
_cell.length_b   1.000
_cell.length_c   1.000
_cell.angle_alpha   90.00
_cell.angle_beta   90.00
_cell.angle_gamma   90.00
#
_symmetry.space_group_name_H-M   'P 1'
#
loop_
_entity.id
_entity.type
_entity.pdbx_description
1 polymer ?
#
loop_
_entity_poly.entity_id
_entity_poly.type
_entity_poly.pdbx_seq_one_letter_code
_entity_poly.pdbx_strand_id
1 'polypeptide(L)' 'MCQKREKLLFYLQRQMVILVLLIDNLQSALPLTRALVKGGLKTIEITLRTPNALQTIQIIT' A
#
# COMPACT_ATOMS: atom_id res chain seq x y z
N MET A 1 13.97 10.17 16.75
CA MET A 1 14.20 8.81 16.21
C MET A 1 13.15 7.79 16.71
N CYS A 2 12.81 7.70 18.00
CA CYS A 2 11.86 6.70 18.52
C CYS A 2 10.44 6.72 17.90
N GLN A 3 9.83 7.90 17.75
CA GLN A 3 8.41 7.99 17.36
C GLN A 3 8.10 7.39 15.97
N LYS A 4 9.00 7.55 14.98
CA LYS A 4 8.80 7.00 13.63
C LYS A 4 8.83 5.46 13.63
N ARG A 5 9.62 4.86 14.52
CA ARG A 5 9.76 3.40 14.65
C ARG A 5 8.49 2.78 15.23
N GLU A 6 7.94 3.35 16.30
CA GLU A 6 6.71 2.84 16.93
C GLU A 6 5.53 2.85 15.96
N LYS A 7 5.38 3.94 15.19
CA LYS A 7 4.34 4.06 14.17
C LYS A 7 4.50 3.04 13.04
N LEU A 8 5.73 2.77 12.61
CA LEU A 8 6.00 1.72 11.61
C LEU A 8 5.69 0.33 12.17
N LEU A 9 6.17 0.01 13.38
CA LEU A 9 5.91 -1.26 14.04
C LEU A 9 4.43 -1.53 14.22
N PHE A 10 3.63 -0.52 14.55
CA PHE A 10 2.17 -0.64 14.63
C PHE A 10 1.54 -1.20 13.35
N TYR A 11 2.00 -0.79 12.17
CA TYR A 11 1.48 -1.29 10.89
C TYR A 11 2.04 -2.68 10.56
N LEU A 12 3.34 -2.89 10.79
CA LEU A 12 4.02 -4.15 10.48
C LEU A 12 3.55 -5.32 11.37
N GLN A 13 3.25 -5.06 12.64
CA GLN A 13 2.82 -6.10 13.59
C GLN A 13 1.34 -6.49 13.43
N ARG A 14 0.53 -5.67 12.75
CA ARG A 14 -0.92 -5.89 12.61
C ARG A 14 -1.32 -6.70 11.37
N GLN A 15 -0.38 -7.01 10.48
CA GLN A 15 -0.64 -7.80 9.28
C GLN A 15 0.51 -8.77 9.03
N MET A 16 0.22 -10.07 8.92
CA MET A 16 1.25 -11.09 8.72
C MET A 16 1.94 -11.03 7.35
N VAL A 17 1.30 -10.37 6.37
CA VAL A 17 1.76 -10.33 4.98
C VAL A 17 1.78 -8.89 4.49
N ILE A 18 2.90 -8.44 3.92
CA ILE A 18 2.98 -7.15 3.22
C ILE A 18 2.82 -7.42 1.72
N LEU A 19 1.82 -6.78 1.11
CA LEU A 19 1.60 -6.90 -0.33
C LEU A 19 2.48 -5.92 -1.09
N VAL A 20 3.43 -6.44 -1.85
CA VAL A 20 4.31 -5.66 -2.73
C VAL A 20 3.64 -5.56 -4.11
N LEU A 21 3.18 -4.36 -4.46
CA LEU A 21 2.38 -4.10 -5.65
C LEU A 21 3.19 -3.37 -6.72
N LEU A 22 2.99 -3.80 -7.96
CA LEU A 22 3.41 -3.12 -9.17
C LEU A 22 2.14 -2.68 -9.91
N ILE A 23 1.91 -1.38 -9.99
CA ILE A 23 0.67 -0.80 -10.56
C ILE A 23 1.03 -0.03 -11.82
N ASP A 24 0.65 -0.57 -12.98
CA ASP A 24 0.84 0.10 -14.26
C ASP A 24 -0.42 0.85 -14.72
N ASN A 25 -1.59 0.21 -14.60
CA ASN A 25 -2.87 0.83 -14.94
C ASN A 25 -3.45 1.62 -13.76
N LEU A 26 -3.43 2.95 -13.88
CA LEU A 26 -3.99 3.89 -12.91
C LEU A 26 -5.47 3.64 -12.59
N GLN A 27 -6.28 3.29 -13.60
CA GLN A 27 -7.72 3.07 -13.44
C GLN A 27 -8.03 1.86 -12.54
N SER A 28 -7.10 0.90 -12.48
CA SER A 28 -7.23 -0.30 -11.66
C SER A 28 -6.81 -0.10 -10.20
N ALA A 29 -6.05 0.95 -9.90
CA ALA A 29 -5.44 1.18 -8.58
C ALA A 29 -6.48 1.25 -7.45
N LEU A 30 -7.48 2.12 -7.59
CA LEU A 30 -8.48 2.32 -6.53
C LEU A 30 -9.42 1.11 -6.36
N PRO A 31 -9.95 0.48 -7.43
CA PRO A 31 -10.71 -0.76 -7.31
C PRO A 31 -9.91 -1.88 -6.62
N LEU A 32 -8.65 -2.07 -7.01
CA LEU A 32 -7.77 -3.08 -6.42
C LEU A 32 -7.55 -2.83 -4.93
N THR A 33 -7.11 -1.62 -4.54
CA THR A 33 -6.86 -1.30 -3.13
C THR A 33 -8.12 -1.46 -2.27
N ARG A 34 -9.30 -1.08 -2.78
CA ARG A 34 -10.58 -1.31 -2.08
C ARG A 34 -10.88 -2.79 -1.89
N ALA A 35 -10.61 -3.63 -2.89
CA ALA A 35 -10.79 -5.07 -2.78
C ALA A 35 -9.85 -5.68 -1.74
N LEU A 36 -8.57 -5.26 -1.72
CA LEU A 36 -7.58 -5.70 -0.74
C LEU A 36 -8.00 -5.35 0.70
N VAL A 37 -8.46 -4.12 0.93
CA VAL A 37 -8.97 -3.68 2.24
C VAL A 37 -10.18 -4.50 2.67
N LYS A 38 -11.13 -4.78 1.75
CA LYS A 38 -12.28 -5.66 2.03
C LYS A 38 -11.84 -7.09 2.39
N GLY A 39 -10.76 -7.58 1.78
CA GLY A 39 -10.14 -8.87 2.10
C GLY A 39 -9.31 -8.88 3.40
N GLY A 40 -9.24 -7.76 4.14
CA GLY A 40 -8.51 -7.64 5.40
C GLY A 40 -7.05 -7.22 5.25
N LEU A 41 -6.58 -6.92 4.04
CA LEU A 41 -5.21 -6.52 3.74
C LEU A 41 -5.13 -4.99 3.68
N LYS A 42 -4.73 -4.38 4.80
CA LYS A 42 -4.78 -2.92 5.03
C LYS A 42 -3.46 -2.21 4.76
N THR A 43 -2.35 -2.94 4.87
CA THR A 43 -0.99 -2.47 4.61
C THR A 43 -0.54 -3.02 3.26
N ILE A 44 -0.21 -2.12 2.34
CA ILE A 44 0.32 -2.42 1.01
C ILE A 44 1.59 -1.58 0.76
N GLU A 45 2.52 -2.12 -0.02
CA GLU A 45 3.74 -1.47 -0.47
C GLU A 45 3.64 -1.26 -1.98
N ILE A 46 3.55 -0.02 -2.43
CA ILE A 46 3.62 0.30 -3.86
C ILE A 46 5.08 0.46 -4.24
N THR A 47 5.55 -0.38 -5.15
CA THR A 47 6.91 -0.26 -5.69
C THR A 47 6.99 0.87 -6.71
N LEU A 48 8.12 1.58 -6.74
CA LEU A 48 8.41 2.64 -7.72
C LEU A 48 8.89 2.07 -9.08
N ARG A 49 8.45 0.86 -9.44
CA ARG A 49 8.90 0.15 -10.66
C ARG A 49 8.09 0.48 -11.90
N THR A 50 7.04 1.31 -11.78
CA THR A 50 6.23 1.82 -12.90
C THR A 50 6.22 3.34 -12.93
N PRO A 51 6.07 3.97 -14.11
CA PRO A 51 5.95 5.42 -14.21
C PRO A 51 4.79 6.00 -13.38
N ASN A 52 3.71 5.23 -13.24
CA ASN A 52 2.48 5.65 -12.57
C ASN A 52 2.49 5.41 -11.05
N ALA A 53 3.59 4.91 -10.46
CA ALA A 53 3.63 4.52 -9.04
C ALA A 53 3.33 5.69 -8.07
N LEU A 54 3.91 6.86 -8.30
CA LEU A 54 3.67 8.03 -7.45
C LEU A 54 2.25 8.57 -7.59
N GLN A 55 1.73 8.62 -8.82
CA GLN A 55 0.35 9.01 -9.07
C GLN A 55 -0.60 8.02 -8.40
N THR A 56 -0.33 6.72 -8.51
CA THR A 56 -1.08 5.66 -7.83
C THR A 56 -1.17 5.91 -6.33
N ILE A 57 -0.05 6.21 -5.67
CA ILE A 57 -0.05 6.53 -4.22
C ILE A 57 -1.00 7.69 -3.93
N GLN A 58 -0.92 8.79 -4.70
CA GLN A 58 -1.73 10.00 -4.49
C GLN A 58 -3.25 9.78 -4.59
N ILE A 59 -3.71 8.86 -5.44
CA ILE A 59 -5.16 8.58 -5.60
C ILE A 59 -5.71 7.62 -4.55
N ILE A 60 -4.86 6.86 -3.86
CA ILE A 60 -5.31 5.82 -2.92
C ILE A 60 -5.16 6.20 -1.43
N THR A 61 -4.24 7.10 -1.10
CA THR A 61 -4.11 7.69 0.25
C THR A 61 -5.05 8.86 0.43
#